data_AF-A0A672KDU3-F1
#
_entry.id   AF-A0A672KDU3-F1
#
_cell.length_a   1.000
_cell.length_b   1.000
_cell.length_c   1.000
_cell.angle_alpha   90.00
_cell.angle_beta   90.00
_cell.angle_gamma   90.00
#
_symmetry.space_group_name_H-M   'P 1'
#
loop_
_entity.id
_entity.type
_entity.pdbx_description
1 polymer ?
#
loop_
_entity_poly.entity_id
_entity_poly.type
_entity_poly.pdbx_seq_one_letter_code
_entity_poly.pdbx_strand_id
1 'polypeptide(L)'
;MHFSGMEELSEKVIDKLCDMYSRHSRLAPNLIGLVNRIQEHLDDPVWSVKLLIGLQKCIMEMPPPQLTIHNLSWHLKVLKRVAKEGQITQRNTIYLLLNILINSNLCERGNWQVGNAVLAVCRNLLEHPSIDQVFIELADLLQYISVHYDGMDIKDHARFYYTLLTNLSWEKRTGVLAKGLDGGRAKERSHSAIMAESEGIASNLTVHKTNRHVLQLIKVQEKASQRSSERSELLETTGEAENWLEVYQGQFQTPGFGSEVTLRYNLTHAKDTDPLFDKVFTICLHFELKDSNYAKVNDIHVPCVFSDRKPPVVIVKLKPFQPYPTTLCVSAIFTTQDGRSWHSRLPDVSVSFPEIFLPLPLPPNTSCECKEQVFDHIWEAAASGNPDKSAISLFCFKTADESLADLIKTHFQGYLITDQQSKRSWKVLFFLPPMCHVLLKITQTEDAIQVSIATDNWELLPFVNSYLQNITDHCSTTVTDG
;
A
#
# COMPACT_ATOMS: atom_id res chain seq x y z
N MET A 1 3.60 0.64 -64.18
CA MET A 1 3.79 -0.77 -64.61
C MET A 1 5.08 -1.42 -64.10
N HIS A 2 6.11 -0.69 -63.65
CA HIS A 2 7.34 -1.31 -63.10
C HIS A 2 7.21 -1.84 -61.65
N PHE A 3 6.32 -1.26 -60.82
CA PHE A 3 6.14 -1.68 -59.42
C PHE A 3 5.42 -3.04 -59.26
N SER A 4 4.44 -3.35 -60.11
CA SER A 4 3.69 -4.63 -60.04
C SER A 4 4.54 -5.85 -60.37
N GLY A 5 5.53 -5.71 -61.27
CA GLY A 5 6.46 -6.80 -61.61
C GLY A 5 7.47 -7.11 -60.48
N MET A 6 7.80 -6.11 -59.66
CA MET A 6 8.69 -6.30 -58.51
C MET A 6 7.98 -7.03 -57.36
N GLU A 7 6.70 -6.74 -57.12
CA GLU A 7 5.89 -7.48 -56.14
C GLU A 7 5.73 -8.96 -56.54
N GLU A 8 5.44 -9.24 -57.81
CA GLU A 8 5.27 -10.61 -58.31
C GLU A 8 6.58 -11.42 -58.23
N LEU A 9 7.73 -10.80 -58.51
CA LEU A 9 9.04 -11.43 -58.31
C LEU A 9 9.32 -11.67 -56.83
N SER A 10 8.93 -10.74 -55.96
CA SER A 10 9.14 -10.86 -54.52
C SER A 10 8.33 -12.01 -53.91
N GLU A 11 7.11 -12.25 -54.39
CA GLU A 11 6.25 -13.37 -53.98
C GLU A 11 6.82 -14.70 -54.47
N LYS A 12 7.27 -14.78 -55.74
CA LYS A 12 7.94 -15.98 -56.27
C LYS A 12 9.21 -16.35 -55.51
N VAL A 13 9.96 -15.38 -55.00
CA VAL A 13 11.13 -15.63 -54.16
C VAL A 13 10.71 -16.17 -52.80
N ILE A 14 9.68 -15.59 -52.17
CA ILE A 14 9.14 -16.08 -50.89
C ILE A 14 8.67 -17.52 -51.03
N ASP A 15 7.90 -17.86 -52.08
CA ASP A 15 7.39 -19.21 -52.31
C ASP A 15 8.52 -20.24 -52.48
N LYS A 16 9.56 -19.87 -53.23
CA LYS A 16 10.74 -20.74 -53.39
C LYS A 16 11.50 -20.93 -52.09
N LEU A 17 11.67 -19.88 -51.28
CA LEU A 17 12.32 -19.97 -49.97
C LEU A 17 11.51 -20.82 -48.99
N CYS A 18 10.19 -20.72 -49.04
CA CYS A 18 9.25 -21.54 -48.28
C CYS A 18 9.32 -23.02 -48.70
N ASP A 19 9.34 -23.34 -50.00
CA ASP A 19 9.53 -24.72 -50.50
C ASP A 19 10.89 -25.29 -50.09
N MET A 20 11.97 -24.49 -50.18
CA MET A 20 13.29 -24.88 -49.69
C MET A 20 13.31 -25.17 -48.19
N TYR A 21 12.59 -24.36 -47.40
CA TYR A 21 12.47 -24.56 -45.96
C TYR A 21 11.73 -25.86 -45.61
N SER A 22 10.62 -26.14 -46.29
CA SER A 22 9.83 -27.37 -46.10
C SER A 22 10.65 -28.64 -46.37
N ARG A 23 11.60 -28.59 -47.31
CA ARG A 23 12.52 -29.70 -47.60
C ARG A 23 13.72 -29.77 -46.65
N HIS A 24 14.16 -28.63 -46.12
CA HIS A 24 15.35 -28.52 -45.26
C HIS A 24 15.13 -27.58 -44.07
N SER A 25 14.57 -28.13 -42.98
CA SER A 25 14.31 -27.42 -41.70
C SER A 25 15.54 -26.72 -41.09
N ARG A 26 16.75 -27.23 -41.38
CA ARG A 26 18.03 -26.67 -40.91
C ARG A 26 18.35 -25.28 -41.48
N LEU A 27 17.64 -24.84 -42.52
CA LEU A 27 17.77 -23.49 -43.08
C LEU A 27 17.16 -22.39 -42.19
N ALA A 28 16.41 -22.76 -41.13
CA ALA A 28 15.78 -21.81 -40.20
C ALA A 28 16.69 -20.64 -39.77
N PRO A 29 17.94 -20.85 -39.30
CA PRO A 29 18.79 -19.75 -38.83
C PRO A 29 19.18 -18.78 -39.94
N ASN A 30 19.40 -19.28 -41.15
CA ASN A 30 19.79 -18.46 -42.30
C ASN A 30 18.62 -17.60 -42.76
N LEU A 31 17.41 -18.15 -42.77
CA LEU A 31 16.19 -17.41 -43.10
C LEU A 31 15.87 -16.34 -42.04
N ILE A 32 16.02 -16.68 -40.76
CA ILE A 32 15.89 -15.70 -39.66
C ILE A 32 16.94 -14.59 -39.81
N GLY A 33 18.20 -14.95 -40.12
CA GLY A 33 19.27 -13.98 -40.35
C GLY A 33 19.01 -13.07 -41.56
N LEU A 34 18.45 -13.62 -42.64
CA LEU A 34 18.03 -12.87 -43.81
C LEU A 34 16.94 -11.86 -43.47
N VAL A 35 15.89 -12.30 -42.77
CA VAL A 35 14.80 -11.43 -42.28
C VAL A 35 15.35 -10.28 -41.43
N ASN A 36 16.23 -10.58 -40.48
CA ASN A 36 16.81 -9.56 -39.59
C ASN A 36 17.64 -8.53 -40.38
N ARG A 37 18.51 -8.98 -41.29
CA ARG A 37 19.34 -8.07 -42.10
C ARG A 37 18.51 -7.20 -43.04
N ILE A 38 17.43 -7.74 -43.59
CA ILE A 38 16.52 -6.98 -44.45
C ILE A 38 15.82 -5.90 -43.66
N GLN A 39 15.34 -6.20 -42.45
CA GLN A 39 14.73 -5.19 -41.58
C GLN A 39 15.71 -4.14 -41.04
N GLU A 40 17.00 -4.47 -40.90
CA GLU A 40 18.03 -3.52 -40.47
C GLU A 40 18.48 -2.58 -41.61
N HIS A 41 18.43 -3.04 -42.87
CA HIS A 41 19.01 -2.33 -44.02
C HIS A 41 18.00 -1.77 -45.02
N LEU A 42 16.73 -2.17 -44.97
CA LEU A 42 15.67 -1.70 -45.87
C LEU A 42 14.58 -1.00 -45.06
N ASP A 43 14.21 0.21 -45.49
CA ASP A 43 13.17 1.03 -44.86
C ASP A 43 11.75 0.43 -45.00
N ASP A 44 11.55 -0.53 -45.91
CA ASP A 44 10.28 -1.22 -46.12
C ASP A 44 10.28 -2.64 -45.50
N PRO A 45 9.63 -2.85 -44.35
CA PRO A 45 9.55 -4.15 -43.69
C PRO A 45 8.56 -5.12 -44.34
N VAL A 46 7.77 -4.71 -45.34
CA VAL A 46 6.67 -5.51 -45.91
C VAL A 46 7.13 -6.87 -46.41
N TRP A 47 8.29 -6.94 -47.07
CA TRP A 47 8.82 -8.22 -47.57
C TRP A 47 9.19 -9.19 -46.45
N SER A 48 9.82 -8.66 -45.38
CA SER A 48 10.25 -9.45 -44.22
C SER A 48 9.07 -10.06 -43.46
N VAL A 49 7.98 -9.29 -43.34
CA VAL A 49 6.73 -9.71 -42.71
C VAL A 49 6.02 -10.75 -43.59
N LYS A 50 5.94 -10.52 -44.91
CA LYS A 50 5.37 -11.48 -45.86
C LYS A 50 6.10 -12.83 -45.84
N LEU A 51 7.44 -12.83 -45.79
CA LEU A 51 8.24 -14.05 -45.66
C LEU A 51 7.94 -14.78 -44.35
N LEU A 52 7.87 -14.07 -43.22
CA LEU A 52 7.53 -14.68 -41.93
C LEU A 52 6.12 -15.28 -41.89
N ILE A 53 5.14 -14.63 -42.52
CA ILE A 53 3.78 -15.18 -42.70
C ILE A 53 3.82 -16.45 -43.56
N GLY A 54 4.59 -16.43 -44.66
CA GLY A 54 4.80 -17.61 -45.51
C GLY A 54 5.40 -18.78 -44.74
N LEU A 55 6.45 -18.53 -43.96
CA LEU A 55 7.09 -19.54 -43.12
C LEU A 55 6.15 -20.08 -42.03
N GLN A 56 5.36 -19.22 -41.39
CA GLN A 56 4.36 -19.65 -40.41
C GLN A 56 3.32 -20.59 -41.05
N LYS A 57 2.79 -20.24 -42.23
CA LYS A 57 1.85 -21.09 -42.98
C LYS A 57 2.46 -22.42 -43.37
N CYS A 58 3.70 -22.42 -43.88
CA CYS A 58 4.40 -23.67 -44.21
C CYS A 58 4.46 -24.59 -43.00
N ILE A 59 4.85 -24.09 -41.82
CA ILE A 59 4.93 -24.91 -40.61
C ILE A 59 3.56 -25.50 -40.23
N MET A 60 2.46 -24.77 -40.44
CA MET A 60 1.10 -25.26 -40.16
C MET A 60 0.65 -26.36 -41.11
N GLU A 61 1.00 -26.26 -42.39
CA GLU A 61 0.59 -27.19 -43.45
C GLU A 61 1.47 -28.46 -43.48
N MET A 62 2.52 -28.53 -42.66
CA MET A 62 3.42 -29.69 -42.62
C MET A 62 2.74 -30.94 -42.03
N PRO A 63 2.94 -32.11 -42.66
CA PRO A 63 2.37 -33.35 -42.16
C PRO A 63 3.05 -33.81 -40.84
N PRO A 64 2.32 -34.46 -39.92
CA PRO A 64 2.83 -34.95 -38.63
C PRO A 64 4.16 -35.72 -38.64
N PRO A 65 4.46 -36.61 -39.62
CA PRO A 65 5.73 -37.36 -39.63
C PRO A 65 6.99 -36.51 -39.85
N GLN A 66 6.88 -35.28 -40.35
CA GLN A 66 8.02 -34.39 -40.54
C GLN A 66 8.38 -33.58 -39.29
N LEU A 67 7.45 -33.51 -38.32
CA LEU A 67 7.60 -32.86 -37.01
C LEU A 67 8.36 -33.76 -36.01
N THR A 68 9.53 -34.26 -36.42
CA THR A 68 10.43 -34.95 -35.49
C THR A 68 10.97 -33.96 -34.44
N ILE A 69 11.33 -34.45 -33.25
CA ILE A 69 11.87 -33.63 -32.14
C ILE A 69 13.03 -32.72 -32.58
N HIS A 70 13.91 -33.22 -33.46
CA HIS A 70 15.05 -32.45 -33.97
C HIS A 70 14.62 -31.34 -34.94
N ASN A 71 13.65 -31.60 -35.82
CA ASN A 71 13.11 -30.59 -36.73
C ASN A 71 12.27 -29.54 -36.00
N LEU A 72 11.51 -29.98 -34.98
CA LEU A 72 10.66 -29.12 -34.15
C LEU A 72 11.47 -27.99 -33.50
N SER A 73 12.69 -28.26 -33.05
CA SER A 73 13.57 -27.23 -32.49
C SER A 73 13.84 -26.06 -33.46
N TRP A 74 13.94 -26.34 -34.76
CA TRP A 74 14.14 -25.33 -35.80
C TRP A 74 12.84 -24.59 -36.14
N HIS A 75 11.72 -25.31 -36.20
CA HIS A 75 10.40 -24.69 -36.38
C HIS A 75 10.08 -23.74 -35.22
N LEU A 76 10.33 -24.13 -33.97
CA LEU A 76 10.13 -23.29 -32.79
C LEU A 76 11.02 -22.04 -32.80
N LYS A 77 12.25 -22.12 -33.33
CA LYS A 77 13.12 -20.93 -33.50
C LYS A 77 12.54 -19.95 -34.51
N VAL A 78 11.95 -20.43 -35.61
CA VAL A 78 11.25 -19.59 -36.59
C VAL A 78 10.00 -18.98 -35.95
N LEU A 79 9.18 -19.77 -35.27
CA LEU A 79 7.98 -19.28 -34.56
C LEU A 79 8.32 -18.27 -33.47
N LYS A 80 9.43 -18.44 -32.75
CA LYS A 80 9.93 -17.45 -31.78
C LYS A 80 10.18 -16.10 -32.47
N ARG A 81 10.76 -16.12 -33.68
CA ARG A 81 11.00 -14.92 -34.46
C ARG A 81 9.71 -14.30 -35.01
N VAL A 82 8.78 -15.13 -35.50
CA VAL A 82 7.45 -14.71 -35.96
C VAL A 82 6.67 -14.05 -34.83
N ALA A 83 6.71 -14.60 -33.62
CA ALA A 83 6.06 -14.08 -32.42
C ALA A 83 6.58 -12.71 -31.96
N LYS A 84 7.72 -12.24 -32.48
CA LYS A 84 8.25 -10.90 -32.18
C LYS A 84 7.64 -9.81 -33.07
N GLU A 85 7.06 -10.17 -34.22
CA GLU A 85 6.50 -9.20 -35.17
C GLU A 85 5.05 -8.85 -34.87
N GLY A 86 4.80 -7.63 -34.42
CA GLY A 86 3.47 -7.12 -34.04
C GLY A 86 2.40 -7.19 -35.13
N GLN A 87 2.79 -7.25 -36.41
CA GLN A 87 1.89 -7.25 -37.57
C GLN A 87 1.34 -8.65 -37.91
N ILE A 88 1.84 -9.72 -37.29
CA ILE A 88 1.47 -11.10 -37.62
C ILE A 88 0.49 -11.64 -36.58
N THR A 89 -0.60 -12.26 -37.04
CA THR A 89 -1.58 -12.90 -36.14
C THR A 89 -1.01 -14.19 -35.54
N GLN A 90 -1.03 -14.28 -34.21
CA GLN A 90 -0.34 -15.36 -33.48
C GLN A 90 -1.25 -16.52 -33.07
N ARG A 91 -2.57 -16.41 -33.27
CA ARG A 91 -3.54 -17.44 -32.91
C ARG A 91 -3.18 -18.82 -33.47
N ASN A 92 -2.75 -18.84 -34.73
CA ASN A 92 -2.30 -20.03 -35.44
C ASN A 92 -1.05 -20.67 -34.82
N THR A 93 -0.11 -19.84 -34.37
CA THR A 93 1.09 -20.30 -33.65
C THR A 93 0.70 -21.03 -32.37
N ILE A 94 -0.25 -20.49 -31.61
CA ILE A 94 -0.70 -21.11 -30.35
C ILE A 94 -1.41 -22.43 -30.59
N TYR A 95 -2.34 -22.48 -31.54
CA TYR A 95 -3.02 -23.73 -31.88
C TYR A 95 -2.05 -24.83 -32.30
N LEU A 96 -1.03 -24.48 -33.09
CA LEU A 96 0.02 -25.43 -33.47
C LEU A 96 0.79 -25.91 -32.23
N LEU A 97 1.22 -25.01 -31.34
CA LEU A 97 1.91 -25.38 -30.11
C LEU A 97 1.06 -26.29 -29.21
N LEU A 98 -0.22 -25.97 -29.04
CA LEU A 98 -1.16 -26.76 -28.25
C LEU A 98 -1.37 -28.15 -28.86
N ASN A 99 -1.58 -28.22 -30.19
CA ASN A 99 -1.72 -29.46 -30.93
C ASN A 99 -0.48 -30.36 -30.78
N ILE A 100 0.72 -29.78 -30.90
CA ILE A 100 1.99 -30.49 -30.72
C ILE A 100 2.10 -31.05 -29.29
N LEU A 101 1.71 -30.29 -28.27
CA LEU A 101 1.80 -30.72 -26.88
C LEU A 101 0.77 -31.79 -26.50
N ILE A 102 -0.44 -31.73 -27.08
CA ILE A 102 -1.51 -32.71 -26.81
C ILE A 102 -1.24 -34.03 -27.55
N ASN A 103 -0.88 -33.96 -28.83
CA ASN A 103 -0.79 -35.15 -29.68
C ASN A 103 0.61 -35.79 -29.71
N SER A 104 1.60 -35.21 -29.04
CA SER A 104 2.95 -35.76 -28.94
C SER A 104 3.29 -36.16 -27.51
N ASN A 105 4.15 -37.16 -27.34
CA ASN A 105 4.73 -37.54 -26.05
C ASN A 105 5.82 -36.57 -25.55
N LEU A 106 5.81 -35.31 -25.99
CA LEU A 106 6.80 -34.30 -25.58
C LEU A 106 6.69 -33.95 -24.10
N CYS A 107 5.46 -33.93 -23.58
CA CYS A 107 5.18 -33.67 -22.17
C CYS A 107 5.71 -34.80 -21.27
N GLU A 108 5.56 -36.06 -21.70
CA GLU A 108 6.04 -37.25 -20.97
C GLU A 108 7.55 -37.46 -21.10
N ARG A 109 8.14 -37.14 -22.26
CA ARG A 109 9.60 -37.26 -22.48
C ARG A 109 10.42 -36.20 -21.74
N GLY A 110 9.78 -35.13 -21.25
CA GLY A 110 10.44 -34.11 -20.44
C GLY A 110 11.64 -33.42 -21.10
N ASN A 111 11.65 -33.27 -22.43
CA ASN A 111 12.80 -32.68 -23.13
C ASN A 111 12.92 -31.17 -22.87
N TRP A 112 13.73 -30.83 -21.86
CA TRP A 112 14.01 -29.48 -21.39
C TRP A 112 14.31 -28.45 -22.51
N GLN A 113 15.07 -28.83 -23.55
CA GLN A 113 15.39 -27.90 -24.65
C GLN A 113 14.18 -27.50 -25.48
N VAL A 114 13.28 -28.46 -25.74
CA VAL A 114 12.04 -28.20 -26.48
C VAL A 114 11.06 -27.41 -25.61
N GLY A 115 10.94 -27.75 -24.32
CA GLY A 115 10.14 -27.00 -23.35
C GLY A 115 10.53 -25.53 -23.29
N ASN A 116 11.84 -25.24 -23.20
CA ASN A 116 12.35 -23.87 -23.23
C ASN A 116 12.11 -23.17 -24.56
N ALA A 117 12.23 -23.89 -25.69
CA ALA A 117 11.94 -23.31 -26.98
C ALA A 117 10.45 -22.90 -27.10
N VAL A 118 9.52 -23.70 -26.56
CA VAL A 118 8.09 -23.37 -26.48
C VAL A 118 7.86 -22.17 -25.57
N LEU A 119 8.42 -22.17 -24.36
CA LEU A 119 8.31 -21.06 -23.41
C LEU A 119 8.89 -19.76 -23.98
N ALA A 120 9.96 -19.83 -24.77
CA ALA A 120 10.54 -18.67 -25.43
C ALA A 120 9.62 -18.08 -26.53
N VAL A 121 8.80 -18.91 -27.19
CA VAL A 121 7.73 -18.42 -28.07
C VAL A 121 6.66 -17.75 -27.23
N CYS A 122 6.16 -18.41 -26.17
CA CYS A 122 5.15 -17.85 -25.27
C CYS A 122 5.59 -16.50 -24.67
N ARG A 123 6.86 -16.35 -24.31
CA ARG A 123 7.43 -15.09 -23.80
C ARG A 123 7.31 -13.94 -24.81
N ASN A 124 7.64 -14.17 -26.07
CA ASN A 124 7.48 -13.15 -27.12
C ASN A 124 6.00 -12.84 -27.38
N LEU A 125 5.12 -13.84 -27.25
CA LEU A 125 3.67 -13.65 -27.34
C LEU A 125 3.13 -12.79 -26.17
N LEU A 126 3.68 -12.93 -24.97
CA LEU A 126 3.33 -12.07 -23.82
C LEU A 126 3.70 -10.60 -24.04
N GLU A 127 4.75 -10.33 -24.84
CA GLU A 127 5.18 -8.98 -25.25
C GLU A 127 4.49 -8.49 -26.54
N HIS A 128 3.55 -9.27 -27.12
CA HIS A 128 2.98 -8.97 -28.42
C HIS A 128 1.78 -7.99 -28.36
N PRO A 129 1.72 -6.94 -29.20
CA PRO A 129 0.65 -5.94 -29.17
C PRO A 129 -0.78 -6.51 -29.31
N SER A 130 -0.92 -7.67 -29.95
CA SER A 130 -2.21 -8.35 -30.15
C SER A 130 -2.56 -9.37 -29.05
N ILE A 131 -1.95 -9.27 -27.86
CA ILE A 131 -2.17 -10.25 -26.77
C ILE A 131 -3.64 -10.39 -26.39
N ASP A 132 -4.42 -9.31 -26.46
CA ASP A 132 -5.84 -9.32 -26.08
C ASP A 132 -6.68 -10.25 -26.96
N GLN A 133 -6.30 -10.43 -28.23
CA GLN A 133 -7.00 -11.33 -29.16
C GLN A 133 -6.67 -12.81 -28.94
N VAL A 134 -5.58 -13.10 -28.22
CA VAL A 134 -4.99 -14.42 -28.06
C VAL A 134 -4.84 -14.79 -26.58
N PHE A 135 -5.45 -13.99 -25.70
CA PHE A 135 -5.29 -14.11 -24.25
C PHE A 135 -5.72 -15.48 -23.73
N ILE A 136 -6.91 -15.92 -24.14
CA ILE A 136 -7.51 -17.18 -23.68
C ILE A 136 -6.67 -18.35 -24.19
N GLU A 137 -6.36 -18.36 -25.49
CA GLU A 137 -5.59 -19.45 -26.09
C GLU A 137 -4.17 -19.56 -25.51
N LEU A 138 -3.52 -18.43 -25.21
CA LEU A 138 -2.20 -18.44 -24.56
C LEU A 138 -2.29 -18.89 -23.10
N ALA A 139 -3.34 -18.48 -22.38
CA ALA A 139 -3.60 -18.92 -21.01
C ALA A 139 -3.80 -20.44 -20.94
N ASP A 140 -4.61 -20.99 -21.85
CA ASP A 140 -4.85 -22.44 -21.97
C ASP A 140 -3.55 -23.21 -22.27
N LEU A 141 -2.72 -22.70 -23.18
CA LEU A 141 -1.42 -23.29 -23.50
C LEU A 141 -0.48 -23.32 -22.29
N LEU A 142 -0.33 -22.18 -21.59
CA LEU A 142 0.53 -22.08 -20.41
C LEU A 142 0.03 -22.96 -19.26
N GLN A 143 -1.28 -22.99 -19.04
CA GLN A 143 -1.90 -23.85 -18.04
C GLN A 143 -1.68 -25.32 -18.37
N TYR A 144 -1.84 -25.74 -19.63
CA TYR A 144 -1.61 -27.11 -20.07
C TYR A 144 -0.15 -27.53 -19.81
N ILE A 145 0.82 -26.69 -20.16
CA ILE A 145 2.25 -26.96 -19.89
C ILE A 145 2.49 -27.11 -18.38
N SER A 146 1.90 -26.24 -17.55
CA SER A 146 2.10 -26.26 -16.10
C SER A 146 1.60 -27.54 -15.41
N VAL A 147 0.60 -28.21 -15.99
CA VAL A 147 -0.01 -29.41 -15.42
C VAL A 147 0.66 -30.67 -15.98
N HIS A 148 0.84 -30.74 -17.31
CA HIS A 148 1.16 -31.99 -18.00
C HIS A 148 2.64 -32.22 -18.29
N TYR A 149 3.50 -31.20 -18.24
CA TYR A 149 4.91 -31.35 -18.60
C TYR A 149 5.75 -31.97 -17.47
N ASP A 150 6.59 -32.98 -17.71
CA ASP A 150 7.30 -33.68 -16.61
C ASP A 150 8.39 -32.81 -15.93
N GLY A 151 9.04 -31.92 -16.69
CA GLY A 151 10.08 -31.03 -16.17
C GLY A 151 9.55 -29.95 -15.20
N MET A 152 9.98 -30.00 -13.94
CA MET A 152 9.61 -29.06 -12.88
C MET A 152 9.93 -27.59 -13.24
N ASP A 153 11.13 -27.33 -13.78
CA ASP A 153 11.53 -25.98 -14.20
C ASP A 153 10.57 -25.40 -15.25
N ILE A 154 10.19 -26.21 -16.25
CA ILE A 154 9.30 -25.80 -17.34
C ILE A 154 7.88 -25.54 -16.80
N LYS A 155 7.40 -26.39 -15.88
CA LYS A 155 6.12 -26.20 -15.20
C LYS A 155 6.08 -24.88 -14.45
N ASP A 156 7.09 -24.60 -13.65
CA ASP A 156 7.11 -23.39 -12.82
C ASP A 156 7.27 -22.13 -13.67
N HIS A 157 8.05 -22.15 -14.75
CA HIS A 157 8.09 -21.04 -15.71
C HIS A 157 6.75 -20.83 -16.42
N ALA A 158 6.05 -21.91 -16.79
CA ALA A 158 4.73 -21.81 -17.39
C ALA A 158 3.70 -21.21 -16.41
N ARG A 159 3.72 -21.63 -15.13
CA ARG A 159 2.89 -21.03 -14.07
C ARG A 159 3.20 -19.57 -13.88
N PHE A 160 4.49 -19.22 -13.84
CA PHE A 160 4.94 -17.85 -13.70
C PHE A 160 4.41 -16.98 -14.86
N TYR A 161 4.57 -17.40 -16.11
CA TYR A 161 4.02 -16.72 -17.28
C TYR A 161 2.50 -16.62 -17.27
N TYR A 162 1.80 -17.66 -16.79
CA TYR A 162 0.35 -17.63 -16.60
C TYR A 162 -0.06 -16.58 -15.55
N THR A 163 0.65 -16.52 -14.42
CA THR A 163 0.42 -15.51 -13.38
C THR A 163 0.68 -14.10 -13.89
N LEU A 164 1.74 -13.89 -14.69
CA LEU A 164 2.01 -12.59 -15.32
C LEU A 164 0.86 -12.20 -16.25
N LEU A 165 0.40 -13.12 -17.11
CA LEU A 165 -0.68 -12.87 -18.06
C LEU A 165 -1.98 -12.47 -17.35
N THR A 166 -2.32 -13.15 -16.26
CA THR A 166 -3.61 -12.99 -15.56
C THR A 166 -3.64 -11.84 -14.54
N ASN A 167 -2.51 -11.49 -13.91
CA ASN A 167 -2.50 -10.56 -12.77
C ASN A 167 -1.84 -9.20 -13.04
N LEU A 168 -1.13 -9.02 -14.16
CA LEU A 168 -0.41 -7.77 -14.44
C LEU A 168 -0.97 -7.02 -15.65
N SER A 169 -0.97 -5.69 -15.56
CA SER A 169 -1.27 -4.82 -16.69
C SER A 169 -0.24 -4.98 -17.81
N TRP A 170 -0.63 -4.68 -19.05
CA TRP A 170 0.27 -4.70 -20.21
C TRP A 170 1.60 -3.96 -20.00
N GLU A 171 1.54 -2.76 -19.43
CA GLU A 171 2.71 -1.91 -19.15
C GLU A 171 3.66 -2.57 -18.14
N LYS A 172 3.13 -3.19 -17.08
CA LYS A 172 3.93 -3.91 -16.09
C LYS A 172 4.49 -5.21 -16.66
N ARG A 173 3.73 -5.92 -17.50
CA ARG A 173 4.19 -7.16 -18.16
C ARG A 173 5.36 -6.87 -19.10
N THR A 174 5.22 -5.86 -19.96
CA THR A 174 6.30 -5.46 -20.88
C THR A 174 7.49 -4.89 -20.11
N GLY A 175 7.28 -4.16 -19.02
CA GLY A 175 8.35 -3.74 -18.11
C GLY A 175 9.13 -4.93 -17.50
N VAL A 176 8.42 -5.91 -16.94
CA VAL A 176 9.02 -7.13 -16.33
C VAL A 176 9.75 -7.99 -17.36
N LEU A 177 9.24 -8.07 -18.59
CA LEU A 177 9.80 -8.88 -19.66
C LEU A 177 10.82 -8.11 -20.52
N ALA A 178 10.87 -6.78 -20.46
CA ALA A 178 11.88 -6.00 -21.17
C ALA A 178 13.27 -6.44 -20.69
N LYS A 179 14.13 -6.81 -21.64
CA LYS A 179 15.57 -6.92 -21.37
C LYS A 179 16.02 -5.57 -20.84
N GLY A 180 16.63 -5.55 -19.66
CA GLY A 180 17.16 -4.31 -19.07
C GLY A 180 17.96 -3.54 -20.12
N LEU A 181 17.40 -2.44 -20.59
CA LEU A 181 18.12 -1.42 -21.34
C LEU A 181 19.00 -0.70 -20.32
N ASP A 182 20.08 -1.33 -19.89
CA ASP A 182 21.17 -0.61 -19.23
C ASP A 182 22.47 -1.43 -19.33
N GLY A 183 23.28 -1.07 -20.31
CA GLY A 183 24.73 -1.28 -20.28
C GLY A 183 25.42 -0.39 -19.23
N GLY A 184 24.76 -0.07 -18.13
CA GLY A 184 25.22 0.86 -17.11
C GLY A 184 25.00 0.30 -15.70
N ARG A 185 26.10 -0.04 -15.02
CA ARG A 185 26.19 -0.55 -13.64
C ARG A 185 25.77 -2.00 -13.43
N ALA A 186 26.72 -2.88 -13.75
CA ALA A 186 26.88 -4.21 -13.19
C ALA A 186 27.13 -4.20 -11.65
N LYS A 187 26.24 -3.64 -10.83
CA LYS A 187 26.46 -3.58 -9.38
C LYS A 187 25.43 -4.26 -8.48
N GLU A 188 24.40 -4.89 -9.01
CA GLU A 188 23.62 -5.86 -8.24
C GLU A 188 23.06 -6.92 -9.18
N ARG A 189 23.93 -7.84 -9.61
CA ARG A 189 23.47 -9.12 -10.13
C ARG A 189 22.72 -9.79 -8.99
N SER A 190 21.41 -9.90 -9.10
CA SER A 190 20.64 -10.72 -8.18
C SER A 190 21.17 -12.15 -8.33
N HIS A 191 21.87 -12.64 -7.31
CA HIS A 191 22.51 -13.98 -7.30
C HIS A 191 21.51 -15.13 -7.47
N SER A 192 20.20 -14.84 -7.48
CA SER A 192 19.10 -15.77 -7.72
C SER A 192 18.68 -15.91 -9.19
N ALA A 193 19.24 -15.12 -10.13
CA ALA A 193 18.97 -15.29 -11.56
C ALA A 193 19.86 -16.41 -12.16
N ILE A 194 19.36 -17.64 -12.14
CA ILE A 194 20.07 -18.83 -12.67
C ILE A 194 20.13 -18.83 -14.22
N MET A 195 19.22 -18.10 -14.89
CA MET A 195 19.16 -17.98 -16.35
C MET A 195 19.32 -16.52 -16.78
N ALA A 196 20.07 -16.29 -17.87
CA ALA A 196 20.26 -14.95 -18.45
C ALA A 196 18.95 -14.28 -18.92
N GLU A 197 17.88 -15.07 -19.10
CA GLU A 197 16.55 -14.58 -19.48
C GLU A 197 15.72 -14.10 -18.27
N SER A 198 16.15 -14.40 -17.03
CA SER A 198 15.48 -14.04 -15.77
C SER A 198 16.01 -12.76 -15.11
N GLU A 199 17.07 -12.15 -15.66
CA GLU A 199 17.76 -11.01 -15.04
C GLU A 199 16.87 -9.75 -14.96
N GLY A 200 16.06 -9.48 -15.99
CA GLY A 200 15.07 -8.37 -15.99
C GLY A 200 13.80 -8.65 -15.18
N ILE A 201 13.50 -9.93 -14.94
CA ILE A 201 12.33 -10.36 -14.18
C ILE A 201 12.55 -10.12 -12.69
N ALA A 202 13.73 -10.48 -12.19
CA ALA A 202 14.10 -10.29 -10.80
C ALA A 202 14.08 -8.81 -10.41
N SER A 203 14.64 -7.92 -11.23
CA SER A 203 14.71 -6.49 -10.90
C SER A 203 13.35 -5.82 -10.82
N ASN A 204 12.39 -6.15 -11.70
CA ASN A 204 11.10 -5.45 -11.74
C ASN A 204 10.04 -6.05 -10.81
N LEU A 205 10.21 -7.29 -10.36
CA LEU A 205 9.30 -7.94 -9.41
C LEU A 205 9.78 -7.89 -7.97
N THR A 206 11.02 -7.48 -7.72
CA THR A 206 11.52 -7.26 -6.36
C THR A 206 10.98 -5.96 -5.80
N VAL A 207 10.53 -6.00 -4.55
CA VAL A 207 10.25 -4.78 -3.79
C VAL A 207 11.59 -4.11 -3.46
N HIS A 208 11.86 -2.98 -4.09
CA HIS A 208 13.10 -2.23 -3.87
C HIS A 208 13.06 -1.52 -2.53
N LYS A 209 14.15 -1.61 -1.76
CA LYS A 209 14.25 -0.89 -0.50
C LYS A 209 14.86 0.50 -0.73
N THR A 210 14.23 1.51 -0.16
CA THR A 210 14.78 2.88 -0.16
C THR A 210 15.72 3.07 1.03
N ASN A 211 16.81 3.81 0.82
CA ASN A 211 17.77 4.15 1.88
C ASN A 211 17.36 5.39 2.69
N ARG A 212 16.43 6.19 2.17
CA ARG A 212 15.92 7.42 2.79
C ARG A 212 14.40 7.34 2.88
N HIS A 213 13.83 8.11 3.81
CA HIS A 213 12.39 8.26 3.93
C HIS A 213 11.83 8.97 2.70
N VAL A 214 10.93 8.32 1.97
CA VAL A 214 10.25 8.93 0.82
C VAL A 214 8.97 9.65 1.24
N LEU A 215 8.23 9.06 2.19
CA LEU A 215 6.98 9.58 2.70
C LEU A 215 7.11 9.95 4.18
N GLN A 216 6.23 10.81 4.67
CA GLN A 216 6.12 11.16 6.07
C GLN A 216 4.65 11.45 6.44
N LEU A 217 4.30 11.15 7.69
CA LEU A 217 3.00 11.48 8.28
C LEU A 217 3.14 12.74 9.10
N ILE A 218 2.45 13.81 8.70
CA ILE A 218 2.41 15.07 9.44
C ILE A 218 1.08 15.15 10.17
N LYS A 219 1.11 15.32 11.49
CA LYS A 219 -0.11 15.39 12.29
C LYS A 219 -0.99 16.59 11.90
N VAL A 220 -2.29 16.36 11.77
CA VAL A 220 -3.28 17.44 11.61
C VAL A 220 -3.61 17.97 13.00
N GLN A 221 -3.32 19.24 13.27
CA GLN A 221 -3.75 19.89 14.51
C GLN A 221 -5.23 20.22 14.42
N GLU A 222 -6.08 19.39 15.03
CA GLU A 222 -7.48 19.73 15.27
C GLU A 222 -7.57 20.56 16.54
N LYS A 223 -8.04 21.81 16.42
CA LYS A 223 -8.49 22.56 17.59
C LYS A 223 -9.71 21.82 18.16
N ALA A 224 -9.71 21.56 19.46
CA ALA A 224 -10.75 20.82 20.19
C ALA A 224 -12.18 21.33 19.97
N SER A 225 -12.34 22.54 19.40
CA SER A 225 -13.61 23.22 19.11
C SER A 225 -14.48 22.58 18.00
N GLN A 226 -14.01 21.59 17.24
CA GLN A 226 -14.76 21.03 16.10
C GLN A 226 -15.45 19.68 16.34
N ARG A 227 -15.29 19.04 17.51
CA ARG A 227 -15.98 17.75 17.78
C ARG A 227 -17.45 17.88 18.22
N SER A 228 -17.94 19.10 18.45
CA SER A 228 -19.30 19.35 18.96
C SER A 228 -20.30 19.82 17.89
N SER A 229 -19.99 19.72 16.60
CA SER A 229 -20.85 20.24 15.54
C SER A 229 -21.24 19.16 14.54
N GLU A 230 -22.10 18.23 14.93
CA GLU A 230 -23.00 17.56 13.99
C GLU A 230 -24.24 17.02 14.73
N ARG A 231 -25.40 17.54 14.32
CA ARG A 231 -26.79 17.18 14.69
C ARG A 231 -27.34 17.72 16.02
N SER A 232 -27.74 18.99 15.97
CA SER A 232 -28.82 19.54 16.80
C SER A 232 -30.14 19.44 16.01
N GLU A 233 -30.95 18.43 16.27
CA GLU A 233 -32.39 18.47 16.03
C GLU A 233 -33.08 18.38 17.40
N LEU A 234 -33.77 19.46 17.75
CA LEU A 234 -34.52 19.63 18.99
C LEU A 234 -35.67 18.63 19.04
N LEU A 235 -35.67 17.74 20.03
CA LEU A 235 -36.86 17.02 20.48
C LEU A 235 -37.00 17.19 21.99
N GLU A 236 -38.24 17.48 22.38
CA GLU A 236 -38.67 17.90 23.71
C GLU A 236 -38.39 16.83 24.77
N THR A 237 -37.89 17.27 25.92
CA THR A 237 -37.63 16.47 27.11
C THR A 237 -38.93 16.15 27.83
N THR A 238 -39.30 14.87 27.91
CA THR A 238 -40.19 14.36 28.94
C THR A 238 -39.41 13.50 29.93
N GLY A 239 -39.39 13.96 31.18
CA GLY A 239 -39.58 13.13 32.37
C GLY A 239 -38.52 12.10 32.77
N GLU A 240 -37.83 12.42 33.87
CA GLU A 240 -37.45 11.58 35.03
C GLU A 240 -36.00 11.81 35.44
N ALA A 241 -35.78 11.88 36.76
CA ALA A 241 -34.47 12.01 37.37
C ALA A 241 -33.71 10.67 37.21
N GLU A 242 -33.28 10.38 35.99
CA GLU A 242 -32.41 9.25 35.71
C GLU A 242 -31.09 9.45 36.45
N ASN A 243 -30.63 8.39 37.12
CA ASN A 243 -29.30 8.38 37.72
C ASN A 243 -28.26 8.38 36.60
N TRP A 244 -27.78 9.56 36.21
CA TRP A 244 -26.88 9.76 35.07
C TRP A 244 -25.58 8.96 35.17
N LEU A 245 -25.19 8.53 36.38
CA LEU A 245 -24.07 7.62 36.60
C LEU A 245 -24.37 6.21 36.05
N GLU A 246 -25.58 5.70 36.24
CA GLU A 246 -26.00 4.38 35.72
C GLU A 246 -26.12 4.42 34.20
N VAL A 247 -26.60 5.54 33.64
CA VAL A 247 -26.60 5.76 32.18
C VAL A 247 -25.16 5.79 31.64
N TYR A 248 -24.26 6.48 32.33
CA TYR A 248 -22.84 6.53 31.99
C TYR A 248 -22.21 5.14 31.99
N GLN A 249 -22.37 4.38 33.08
CA GLN A 249 -21.83 3.03 33.22
C GLN A 249 -22.46 2.03 32.24
N GLY A 250 -23.76 2.18 31.96
CA GLY A 250 -24.51 1.37 31.02
C GLY A 250 -23.98 1.45 29.58
N GLN A 251 -23.46 2.62 29.17
CA GLN A 251 -22.89 2.78 27.82
C GLN A 251 -21.69 1.85 27.57
N PHE A 252 -20.88 1.55 28.60
CA PHE A 252 -19.73 0.66 28.49
C PHE A 252 -20.09 -0.83 28.40
N GLN A 253 -21.35 -1.20 28.63
CA GLN A 253 -21.84 -2.55 28.36
C GLN A 253 -21.95 -2.83 26.86
N THR A 254 -21.97 -1.78 26.03
CA THR A 254 -21.94 -1.90 24.57
C THR A 254 -20.52 -2.20 24.09
N PRO A 255 -20.28 -3.32 23.38
CA PRO A 255 -18.95 -3.70 22.95
C PRO A 255 -18.35 -2.65 22.00
N GLY A 256 -17.16 -2.13 22.36
CA GLY A 256 -16.42 -1.15 21.57
C GLY A 256 -16.76 0.32 21.86
N PHE A 257 -17.71 0.61 22.76
CA PHE A 257 -17.96 1.97 23.21
C PHE A 257 -16.74 2.55 23.94
N GLY A 258 -16.40 3.81 23.64
CA GLY A 258 -15.32 4.54 24.32
C GLY A 258 -13.94 3.88 24.25
N SER A 259 -13.73 2.91 23.34
CA SER A 259 -12.53 2.06 23.31
C SER A 259 -11.49 2.49 22.28
N GLU A 260 -11.78 3.52 21.47
CA GLU A 260 -10.95 3.93 20.33
C GLU A 260 -10.52 5.39 20.43
N VAL A 261 -9.24 5.66 20.13
CA VAL A 261 -8.68 7.00 19.92
C VAL A 261 -8.42 7.18 18.43
N THR A 262 -8.95 8.25 17.84
CA THR A 262 -8.77 8.55 16.41
C THR A 262 -7.77 9.68 16.22
N LEU A 263 -6.69 9.41 15.48
CA LEU A 263 -5.64 10.37 15.13
C LEU A 263 -5.66 10.64 13.63
N ARG A 264 -5.49 11.90 13.23
CA ARG A 264 -5.50 12.32 11.82
C ARG A 264 -4.13 12.84 11.39
N TYR A 265 -3.63 12.33 10.26
CA TYR A 265 -2.34 12.68 9.68
C TYR A 265 -2.48 13.02 8.21
N ASN A 266 -1.67 13.94 7.71
CA ASN A 266 -1.47 14.19 6.30
C ASN A 266 -0.28 13.36 5.82
N LEU A 267 -0.50 12.52 4.80
CA LEU A 267 0.59 11.78 4.15
C LEU A 267 1.23 12.67 3.08
N THR A 268 2.50 13.01 3.27
CA THR A 268 3.26 13.93 2.40
C THR A 268 4.59 13.29 1.97
N HIS A 269 5.20 13.85 0.92
CA HIS A 269 6.58 13.52 0.58
C HIS A 269 7.53 14.09 1.64
N ALA A 270 8.62 13.36 1.91
CA ALA A 270 9.70 13.85 2.75
C ALA A 270 10.48 14.97 2.02
N LYS A 271 11.10 15.88 2.78
CA LYS A 271 11.71 17.13 2.25
C LYS A 271 12.77 16.92 1.16
N ASP A 272 13.48 15.79 1.18
CA ASP A 272 14.56 15.46 0.22
C ASP A 272 14.20 14.21 -0.59
N THR A 273 13.13 14.29 -1.39
CA THR A 273 12.69 13.20 -2.25
C THR A 273 13.27 13.31 -3.66
N ASP A 274 13.67 12.17 -4.22
CA ASP A 274 14.09 12.04 -5.63
C ASP A 274 12.86 12.28 -6.53
N PRO A 275 12.99 13.00 -7.67
CA PRO A 275 11.89 13.21 -8.63
C PRO A 275 11.23 11.93 -9.12
N LEU A 276 11.90 10.77 -9.02
CA LEU A 276 11.29 9.46 -9.30
C LEU A 276 10.07 9.17 -8.41
N PHE A 277 10.01 9.78 -7.22
CA PHE A 277 8.91 9.61 -6.26
C PHE A 277 7.89 10.75 -6.28
N ASP A 278 7.90 11.63 -7.27
CA ASP A 278 6.93 12.73 -7.37
C ASP A 278 5.49 12.23 -7.44
N LYS A 279 5.29 11.05 -8.03
CA LYS A 279 4.00 10.38 -8.16
C LYS A 279 4.06 8.96 -7.64
N VAL A 280 3.40 8.74 -6.52
CA VAL A 280 3.34 7.45 -5.84
C VAL A 280 1.90 6.93 -5.83
N PHE A 281 1.75 5.64 -6.09
CA PHE A 281 0.48 4.94 -6.24
C PHE A 281 0.38 3.73 -5.32
N THR A 282 -0.85 3.29 -5.03
CA THR A 282 -1.18 2.06 -4.31
C THR A 282 -0.38 1.89 -3.02
N ILE A 283 -0.41 2.92 -2.17
CA ILE A 283 0.39 2.97 -0.95
C ILE A 283 -0.32 2.11 0.10
N CYS A 284 0.38 1.14 0.65
CA CYS A 284 -0.01 0.38 1.83
C CYS A 284 0.86 0.83 3.00
N LEU A 285 0.24 1.47 4.00
CA LEU A 285 0.87 1.87 5.25
C LEU A 285 0.71 0.74 6.27
N HIS A 286 1.84 0.22 6.73
CA HIS A 286 1.91 -0.77 7.79
C HIS A 286 2.39 -0.11 9.09
N PHE A 287 1.71 -0.44 10.19
CA PHE A 287 1.94 0.15 11.51
C PHE A 287 2.36 -0.94 12.50
N GLU A 288 3.52 -0.77 13.12
CA GLU A 288 4.03 -1.63 14.18
C GLU A 288 4.16 -0.81 15.47
N LEU A 289 3.59 -1.32 16.56
CA LEU A 289 3.72 -0.73 17.90
C LEU A 289 5.00 -1.26 18.55
N LYS A 290 5.75 -0.39 19.23
CA LYS A 290 6.93 -0.81 20.02
C LYS A 290 6.55 -1.45 21.36
N ASP A 291 5.34 -1.20 21.83
CA ASP A 291 4.82 -1.65 23.11
C ASP A 291 3.52 -2.45 22.94
N SER A 292 3.06 -3.04 24.05
CA SER A 292 1.80 -3.81 24.14
C SER A 292 0.66 -2.99 24.75
N ASN A 293 0.78 -1.66 24.83
CA ASN A 293 -0.22 -0.80 25.47
C ASN A 293 -1.48 -0.67 24.60
N TYR A 294 -1.36 -0.92 23.29
CA TYR A 294 -2.42 -0.79 22.30
C TYR A 294 -2.62 -2.09 21.52
N ALA A 295 -3.85 -2.31 21.05
CA ALA A 295 -4.13 -3.37 20.09
C ALA A 295 -3.49 -3.06 18.73
N LYS A 296 -3.24 -4.12 17.95
CA LYS A 296 -2.64 -4.02 16.61
C LYS A 296 -3.46 -3.07 15.72
N VAL A 297 -2.75 -2.15 15.07
CA VAL A 297 -3.31 -1.22 14.08
C VAL A 297 -3.38 -1.92 12.72
N ASN A 298 -4.52 -1.79 12.04
CA ASN A 298 -4.70 -2.36 10.71
C ASN A 298 -3.97 -1.52 9.65
N ASP A 299 -3.56 -2.19 8.58
CA ASP A 299 -2.94 -1.52 7.43
C ASP A 299 -3.90 -0.52 6.78
N ILE A 300 -3.36 0.60 6.34
CA ILE A 300 -4.14 1.67 5.70
C ILE A 300 -3.70 1.82 4.24
N HIS A 301 -4.67 1.73 3.34
CA HIS A 301 -4.43 1.88 1.92
C HIS A 301 -4.73 3.31 1.45
N VAL A 302 -3.76 3.94 0.80
CA VAL A 302 -3.89 5.27 0.20
C VAL A 302 -3.70 5.13 -1.31
N PRO A 303 -4.68 5.53 -2.15
CA PRO A 303 -4.61 5.30 -3.60
C PRO A 303 -3.43 5.98 -4.28
N CYS A 304 -3.15 7.24 -3.94
CA CYS A 304 -2.05 8.00 -4.52
C CYS A 304 -1.63 9.17 -3.63
N VAL A 305 -0.37 9.58 -3.76
CA VAL A 305 0.20 10.80 -3.19
C VAL A 305 1.05 11.44 -4.28
N PHE A 306 0.73 12.70 -4.62
CA PHE A 306 1.47 13.47 -5.61
C PHE A 306 1.95 14.80 -5.00
N SER A 307 3.13 15.24 -5.41
CA SER A 307 3.74 16.48 -4.92
C SER A 307 2.98 17.76 -5.33
N ASP A 308 2.21 17.70 -6.42
CA ASP A 308 1.42 18.82 -6.98
C ASP A 308 0.00 18.92 -6.41
N ARG A 309 -0.43 17.97 -5.57
CA ARG A 309 -1.80 17.89 -5.04
C ARG A 309 -1.85 18.06 -3.53
N LYS A 310 -3.06 18.35 -3.03
CA LYS A 310 -3.31 18.36 -1.59
C LYS A 310 -3.01 16.96 -1.00
N PRO A 311 -2.30 16.87 0.13
CA PRO A 311 -1.94 15.60 0.71
C PRO A 311 -3.20 14.87 1.22
N PRO A 312 -3.29 13.54 1.00
CA PRO A 312 -4.41 12.77 1.51
C PRO A 312 -4.34 12.67 3.05
N VAL A 313 -5.52 12.73 3.66
CA VAL A 313 -5.68 12.57 5.11
C VAL A 313 -5.81 11.09 5.44
N VAL A 314 -4.95 10.61 6.33
CA VAL A 314 -4.91 9.26 6.87
C VAL A 314 -5.45 9.29 8.30
N ILE A 315 -6.42 8.41 8.58
CA ILE A 315 -7.05 8.30 9.88
C ILE A 315 -6.56 7.01 10.55
N VAL A 316 -5.78 7.15 11.62
CA VAL A 316 -5.26 6.04 12.42
C VAL A 316 -6.14 5.87 13.64
N LYS A 317 -6.75 4.69 13.80
CA LYS A 317 -7.56 4.34 14.96
C LYS A 317 -6.77 3.44 15.90
N LEU A 318 -6.59 3.88 17.14
CA LEU A 318 -5.87 3.18 18.18
C LEU A 318 -6.84 2.63 19.22
N LYS A 319 -6.61 1.40 19.69
CA LYS A 319 -7.38 0.77 20.77
C LYS A 319 -6.47 0.53 21.97
N PRO A 320 -6.41 1.43 22.96
CA PRO A 320 -5.59 1.23 24.15
C PRO A 320 -6.16 0.12 25.03
N PHE A 321 -5.27 -0.73 25.52
CA PHE A 321 -5.46 -1.51 26.75
C PHE A 321 -5.00 -0.68 27.96
N GLN A 322 -3.95 0.12 27.78
CA GLN A 322 -3.43 1.07 28.75
C GLN A 322 -3.25 2.43 28.08
N PRO A 323 -3.79 3.53 28.65
CA PRO A 323 -3.72 4.85 28.05
C PRO A 323 -2.38 5.54 28.31
N TYR A 324 -1.29 4.92 27.87
CA TYR A 324 0.08 5.47 27.97
C TYR A 324 0.57 5.98 26.62
N PRO A 325 1.41 7.03 26.58
CA PRO A 325 2.05 7.48 25.33
C PRO A 325 2.79 6.33 24.63
N THR A 326 2.72 6.28 23.30
CA THR A 326 3.31 5.21 22.49
C THR A 326 4.03 5.75 21.26
N THR A 327 4.86 4.93 20.62
CA THR A 327 5.51 5.23 19.35
C THR A 327 5.15 4.18 18.31
N LEU A 328 4.63 4.65 17.18
CA LEU A 328 4.27 3.85 16.01
C LEU A 328 5.43 3.85 15.01
N CYS A 329 5.99 2.68 14.75
CA CYS A 329 6.88 2.44 13.62
C CYS A 329 6.01 2.33 12.37
N VAL A 330 6.28 3.15 11.35
CA VAL A 330 5.48 3.17 10.12
C VAL A 330 6.36 2.77 8.94
N SER A 331 5.86 1.86 8.11
CA SER A 331 6.47 1.52 6.84
C SER A 331 5.44 1.59 5.71
N ALA A 332 5.89 1.87 4.51
CA ALA A 332 5.06 1.95 3.33
C ALA A 332 5.58 1.01 2.25
N ILE A 333 4.65 0.31 1.60
CA ILE A 333 4.87 -0.34 0.32
C ILE A 333 4.07 0.42 -0.73
N PHE A 334 4.69 0.83 -1.82
CA PHE A 334 4.03 1.63 -2.84
C PHE A 334 4.61 1.37 -4.24
N THR A 335 3.91 1.84 -5.28
CA THR A 335 4.38 1.75 -6.66
C THR A 335 4.64 3.13 -7.26
N THR A 336 5.66 3.22 -8.11
CA THR A 336 6.04 4.45 -8.82
C THR A 336 5.60 4.40 -10.29
N GLN A 337 5.71 5.53 -11.01
CA GLN A 337 5.25 5.64 -12.39
C GLN A 337 5.98 4.69 -13.36
N ASP A 338 7.21 4.29 -13.05
CA ASP A 338 7.99 3.28 -13.78
C ASP A 338 7.47 1.83 -13.56
N GLY A 339 6.41 1.66 -12.77
CA GLY A 339 5.78 0.36 -12.49
C GLY A 339 6.48 -0.45 -11.41
N ARG A 340 7.56 0.05 -10.80
CA ARG A 340 8.31 -0.64 -9.75
C ARG A 340 7.65 -0.52 -8.38
N SER A 341 7.81 -1.56 -7.57
CA SER A 341 7.35 -1.59 -6.18
C SER A 341 8.49 -1.25 -5.24
N TRP A 342 8.21 -0.37 -4.27
CA TRP A 342 9.19 0.11 -3.31
C TRP A 342 8.70 -0.13 -1.89
N HIS A 343 9.65 -0.37 -0.99
CA HIS A 343 9.47 -0.37 0.45
C HIS A 343 10.28 0.78 1.06
N SER A 344 9.62 1.63 1.83
CA SER A 344 10.22 2.73 2.58
C SER A 344 9.80 2.66 4.03
N ARG A 345 10.75 2.84 4.95
CA ARG A 345 10.39 3.23 6.32
C ARG A 345 10.03 4.70 6.32
N LEU A 346 9.07 5.08 7.15
CA LEU A 346 8.73 6.47 7.43
C LEU A 346 9.37 6.86 8.77
N PRO A 347 9.46 8.17 9.08
CA PRO A 347 9.79 8.61 10.44
C PRO A 347 8.78 8.05 11.45
N ASP A 348 9.28 7.62 12.61
CA ASP A 348 8.45 7.12 13.70
C ASP A 348 7.45 8.19 14.17
N VAL A 349 6.21 7.78 14.42
CA VAL A 349 5.13 8.66 14.87
C VAL A 349 4.92 8.46 16.36
N SER A 350 5.29 9.44 17.17
CA SER A 350 5.01 9.44 18.61
C SER A 350 3.59 9.95 18.88
N VAL A 351 2.82 9.20 19.64
CA VAL A 351 1.52 9.60 20.17
C VAL A 351 1.72 10.15 21.58
N SER A 352 1.48 11.45 21.77
CA SER A 352 1.69 12.11 23.05
C SER A 352 0.48 11.96 23.99
N PHE A 353 0.71 12.14 25.30
CA PHE A 353 -0.33 11.96 26.31
C PHE A 353 -1.60 12.83 26.08
N PRO A 354 -1.52 14.10 25.65
CA PRO A 354 -2.72 14.90 25.41
C PRO A 354 -3.56 14.43 24.21
N GLU A 355 -2.99 13.61 23.33
CA GLU A 355 -3.65 13.17 22.10
C GLU A 355 -4.64 12.04 22.32
N ILE A 356 -4.53 11.37 23.46
CA ILE A 356 -5.43 10.30 23.88
C ILE A 356 -6.61 10.83 24.71
N PHE A 357 -6.64 12.14 25.02
CA PHE A 357 -7.71 12.75 25.80
C PHE A 357 -8.99 12.85 24.99
N LEU A 358 -10.06 12.26 25.51
CA LEU A 358 -11.41 12.36 24.97
C LEU A 358 -12.30 13.14 25.95
N PRO A 359 -13.31 13.88 25.42
CA PRO A 359 -14.34 14.46 26.27
C PRO A 359 -15.14 13.35 26.95
N LEU A 360 -15.77 13.67 28.08
CA LEU A 360 -16.67 12.76 28.79
C LEU A 360 -17.73 12.20 27.80
N PRO A 361 -17.77 10.88 27.56
CA PRO A 361 -18.65 10.29 26.56
C PRO A 361 -20.08 10.18 27.13
N LEU A 362 -20.80 11.30 27.07
CA LEU A 362 -22.21 11.40 27.43
C LEU A 362 -23.05 11.74 26.18
N PRO A 363 -24.34 11.41 26.19
CA PRO A 363 -25.26 11.83 25.16
C PRO A 363 -25.21 13.35 24.90
N PRO A 364 -25.39 13.81 23.65
CA PRO A 364 -25.21 15.21 23.28
C PRO A 364 -26.19 16.19 23.97
N ASN A 365 -27.29 15.68 24.54
CA ASN A 365 -28.33 16.49 25.19
C ASN A 365 -28.21 16.57 26.73
N THR A 366 -27.07 16.14 27.30
CA THR A 366 -26.89 16.15 28.76
C THR A 366 -26.61 17.55 29.29
N SER A 367 -27.41 17.99 30.27
CA SER A 367 -27.24 19.29 30.95
C SER A 367 -25.90 19.38 31.71
N CYS A 368 -25.43 20.60 31.99
CA CYS A 368 -24.19 20.78 32.75
C CYS A 368 -24.28 20.21 34.17
N GLU A 369 -25.46 20.29 34.80
CA GLU A 369 -25.71 19.73 36.13
C GLU A 369 -25.51 18.22 36.16
N CYS A 370 -25.97 17.51 35.12
CA CYS A 370 -25.80 16.07 35.00
C CYS A 370 -24.33 15.68 34.78
N LYS A 371 -23.57 16.45 33.99
CA LYS A 371 -22.12 16.23 33.82
C LYS A 371 -21.37 16.45 35.13
N GLU A 372 -21.78 17.45 35.91
CA GLU A 372 -21.22 17.76 37.22
C GLU A 372 -21.54 16.65 38.24
N GLN A 373 -22.76 16.10 38.23
CA GLN A 373 -23.10 14.93 39.05
C GLN A 373 -22.17 13.75 38.73
N VAL A 374 -21.99 13.39 37.45
CA VAL A 374 -21.07 12.30 37.07
C VAL A 374 -19.64 12.57 37.52
N PHE A 375 -19.17 13.81 37.34
CA PHE A 375 -17.85 14.23 37.80
C PHE A 375 -17.68 14.06 39.32
N ASP A 376 -18.63 14.54 40.11
CA ASP A 376 -18.54 14.50 41.57
C ASP A 376 -18.61 13.05 42.09
N HIS A 377 -19.43 12.18 41.47
CA HIS A 377 -19.46 10.76 41.84
C HIS A 377 -18.13 10.05 41.56
N ILE A 378 -17.51 10.29 40.39
CA ILE A 378 -16.21 9.69 40.06
C ILE A 378 -15.11 10.25 40.98
N TRP A 379 -15.20 11.55 41.32
CA TRP A 379 -14.28 12.18 42.26
C TRP A 379 -14.35 11.54 43.65
N GLU A 380 -15.55 11.39 44.21
CA GLU A 380 -15.74 10.78 45.53
C GLU A 380 -15.32 9.31 45.54
N ALA A 381 -15.57 8.56 44.46
CA ALA A 381 -15.08 7.20 44.32
C ALA A 381 -13.54 7.14 44.40
N ALA A 382 -12.85 7.98 43.62
CA ALA A 382 -11.39 8.07 43.66
C ALA A 382 -10.86 8.56 45.02
N ALA A 383 -11.58 9.46 45.70
CA ALA A 383 -11.23 9.92 47.04
C ALA A 383 -11.39 8.85 48.11
N SER A 384 -12.36 7.96 47.94
CA SER A 384 -12.60 6.83 48.85
C SER A 384 -11.57 5.71 48.72
N GLY A 385 -10.66 5.78 47.75
CA GLY A 385 -9.67 4.72 47.48
C GLY A 385 -10.25 3.53 46.71
N ASN A 386 -11.44 3.65 46.12
CA ASN A 386 -12.06 2.61 45.29
C ASN A 386 -12.07 3.04 43.81
N PRO A 387 -11.49 2.26 42.87
CA PRO A 387 -10.76 0.98 43.04
C PRO A 387 -9.36 1.15 43.65
N ASP A 388 -8.69 0.05 44.02
CA ASP A 388 -7.33 0.02 44.61
C ASP A 388 -6.26 0.84 43.85
N LYS A 389 -6.51 1.12 42.56
CA LYS A 389 -5.62 1.91 41.71
C LYS A 389 -5.92 3.42 41.72
N SER A 390 -6.96 3.85 42.44
CA SER A 390 -7.32 5.26 42.53
C SER A 390 -6.32 6.06 43.36
N ALA A 391 -6.14 7.32 42.99
CA ALA A 391 -5.26 8.22 43.72
C ALA A 391 -5.70 9.69 43.58
N ILE A 392 -5.42 10.45 44.62
CA ILE A 392 -5.51 11.92 44.61
C ILE A 392 -4.10 12.49 44.64
N SER A 393 -3.87 13.53 43.85
CA SER A 393 -2.64 14.30 43.84
C SER A 393 -2.94 15.80 43.82
N LEU A 394 -1.93 16.60 44.11
CA LEU A 394 -2.01 18.05 44.16
C LEU A 394 -0.88 18.65 43.33
N PHE A 395 -1.23 19.53 42.40
CA PHE A 395 -0.28 20.29 41.59
C PHE A 395 -0.53 21.79 41.78
N CYS A 396 0.52 22.55 42.10
CA CYS A 396 0.42 23.98 42.37
C CYS A 396 1.42 24.75 41.51
N PHE A 397 1.00 25.89 40.96
CA PHE A 397 1.87 26.77 40.17
C PHE A 397 1.46 28.24 40.34
N LYS A 398 2.41 29.15 40.09
CA LYS A 398 2.21 30.61 40.17
C LYS A 398 1.97 31.17 38.77
N THR A 399 0.92 31.97 38.61
CA THR A 399 0.44 32.47 37.32
C THR A 399 -0.34 33.76 37.52
N ALA A 400 -0.24 34.71 36.58
CA ALA A 400 -1.06 35.92 36.58
C ALA A 400 -2.50 35.62 36.11
N ASP A 401 -3.51 36.35 36.60
CA ASP A 401 -4.94 36.09 36.33
C ASP A 401 -5.26 35.91 34.82
N GLU A 402 -4.66 36.71 33.94
CA GLU A 402 -4.92 36.65 32.49
C GLU A 402 -4.42 35.34 31.84
N SER A 403 -3.32 34.78 32.34
CA SER A 403 -2.75 33.52 31.82
C SER A 403 -3.58 32.27 32.15
N LEU A 404 -4.41 32.28 33.19
CA LEU A 404 -5.25 31.12 33.52
C LEU A 404 -6.43 30.98 32.55
N ALA A 405 -7.08 32.09 32.18
CA ALA A 405 -8.18 32.07 31.21
C ALA A 405 -7.70 31.56 29.85
N ASP A 406 -6.51 32.00 29.41
CA ASP A 406 -5.88 31.53 28.17
C ASP A 406 -5.48 30.06 28.24
N LEU A 407 -4.99 29.59 29.38
CA LEU A 407 -4.65 28.19 29.59
C LEU A 407 -5.91 27.30 29.51
N ILE A 408 -7.01 27.69 30.17
CA ILE A 408 -8.29 26.96 30.12
C ILE A 408 -8.79 26.92 28.67
N LYS A 409 -8.81 28.08 27.99
CA LYS A 409 -9.30 28.19 26.61
C LYS A 409 -8.49 27.36 25.63
N THR A 410 -7.18 27.26 25.83
CA THR A 410 -6.26 26.58 24.91
C THR A 410 -6.21 25.08 25.14
N HIS A 411 -6.15 24.63 26.41
CA HIS A 411 -5.84 23.24 26.76
C HIS A 411 -7.02 22.47 27.36
N PHE A 412 -7.99 23.13 27.98
CA PHE A 412 -9.06 22.48 28.74
C PHE A 412 -10.47 22.70 28.19
N GLN A 413 -10.68 23.66 27.28
CA GLN A 413 -12.00 24.04 26.77
C GLN A 413 -12.84 22.86 26.25
N GLY A 414 -12.20 21.90 25.57
CA GLY A 414 -12.89 20.71 25.02
C GLY A 414 -13.29 19.67 26.07
N TYR A 415 -12.84 19.83 27.31
CA TYR A 415 -12.94 18.85 28.40
C TYR A 415 -13.57 19.45 29.68
N LEU A 416 -14.06 20.69 29.59
CA LEU A 416 -14.62 21.45 30.70
C LEU A 416 -16.01 20.94 31.07
N ILE A 417 -16.23 20.70 32.37
CA ILE A 417 -17.51 20.25 32.93
C ILE A 417 -18.27 21.44 33.52
N THR A 418 -17.60 22.21 34.39
CA THR A 418 -18.18 23.38 35.05
C THR A 418 -17.21 24.54 34.97
N ASP A 419 -17.71 25.69 34.49
CA ASP A 419 -17.01 26.98 34.49
C ASP A 419 -17.68 27.92 35.51
N GLN A 420 -17.15 27.98 36.73
CA GLN A 420 -17.63 28.90 37.77
C GLN A 420 -16.62 30.04 37.97
N GLN A 421 -16.56 30.94 36.99
CA GLN A 421 -15.71 32.14 37.03
C GLN A 421 -15.96 32.99 38.29
N SER A 422 -17.20 33.06 38.76
CA SER A 422 -17.59 33.79 39.98
C SER A 422 -16.98 33.22 41.26
N LYS A 423 -16.73 31.91 41.32
CA LYS A 423 -16.07 31.23 42.45
C LYS A 423 -14.61 30.91 42.18
N ARG A 424 -14.07 31.36 41.04
CA ARG A 424 -12.71 31.05 40.56
C ARG A 424 -12.37 29.55 40.63
N SER A 425 -13.35 28.72 40.24
CA SER A 425 -13.24 27.27 40.29
C SER A 425 -13.69 26.62 38.99
N TRP A 426 -12.89 25.70 38.47
CA TRP A 426 -13.14 24.97 37.23
C TRP A 426 -13.03 23.46 37.44
N LYS A 427 -13.94 22.71 36.82
CA LYS A 427 -13.92 21.24 36.81
C LYS A 427 -13.64 20.75 35.40
N VAL A 428 -12.58 19.95 35.21
CA VAL A 428 -12.15 19.40 33.91
C VAL A 428 -12.04 17.89 34.02
N LEU A 429 -12.53 17.16 33.01
CA LEU A 429 -12.46 15.70 32.99
C LEU A 429 -11.87 15.21 31.66
N PHE A 430 -10.78 14.46 31.75
CA PHE A 430 -10.25 13.68 30.63
C PHE A 430 -10.73 12.25 30.72
N PHE A 431 -11.44 11.81 29.69
CA PHE A 431 -11.75 10.41 29.49
C PHE A 431 -10.62 9.77 28.68
N LEU A 432 -10.08 8.66 29.20
CA LEU A 432 -8.98 7.91 28.63
C LEU A 432 -9.47 6.47 28.38
N PRO A 433 -9.63 6.06 27.12
CA PRO A 433 -10.00 4.68 26.79
C PRO A 433 -9.01 3.65 27.41
N PRO A 434 -9.48 2.47 27.86
CA PRO A 434 -10.86 1.97 27.72
C PRO A 434 -11.84 2.46 28.78
N MET A 435 -11.42 2.68 30.03
CA MET A 435 -12.24 3.20 31.14
C MET A 435 -11.38 3.85 32.23
N CYS A 436 -10.47 4.73 31.86
CA CYS A 436 -9.68 5.52 32.80
C CYS A 436 -10.12 6.99 32.79
N HIS A 437 -10.00 7.65 33.93
CA HIS A 437 -10.43 9.03 34.12
C HIS A 437 -9.34 9.84 34.84
N VAL A 438 -9.15 11.07 34.37
CA VAL A 438 -8.35 12.07 35.07
C VAL A 438 -9.22 13.29 35.29
N LEU A 439 -9.50 13.60 36.54
CA LEU A 439 -10.35 14.69 36.98
C LEU A 439 -9.47 15.78 37.58
N LEU A 440 -9.73 17.02 37.18
CA LEU A 440 -9.04 18.20 37.69
C LEU A 440 -10.06 19.14 38.32
N LYS A 441 -9.83 19.51 39.58
CA LYS A 441 -10.47 20.66 40.25
C LYS A 441 -9.44 21.77 40.32
N ILE A 442 -9.60 22.80 39.50
CA ILE A 442 -8.71 23.95 39.43
C ILE A 442 -9.33 25.07 40.26
N THR A 443 -8.64 25.55 41.28
CA THR A 443 -9.07 26.66 42.13
C THR A 443 -7.99 27.73 42.20
N GLN A 444 -8.39 28.98 42.06
CA GLN A 444 -7.48 30.11 42.18
C GLN A 444 -7.50 30.67 43.61
N THR A 445 -6.34 30.66 44.26
CA THR A 445 -6.10 31.31 45.56
C THR A 445 -5.32 32.61 45.37
N GLU A 446 -5.16 33.42 46.42
CA GLU A 446 -4.55 34.76 46.34
C GLU A 446 -3.15 34.76 45.72
N ASP A 447 -2.33 33.74 46.00
CA ASP A 447 -0.92 33.68 45.56
C ASP A 447 -0.57 32.50 44.63
N ALA A 448 -1.50 31.57 44.39
CA ALA A 448 -1.26 30.36 43.62
C ALA A 448 -2.51 29.77 42.98
N ILE A 449 -2.31 29.00 41.90
CA ILE A 449 -3.34 28.15 41.32
C ILE A 449 -3.14 26.74 41.85
N GLN A 450 -4.19 26.17 42.42
CA GLN A 450 -4.22 24.82 42.95
C GLN A 450 -5.00 23.92 41.98
N VAL A 451 -4.36 22.86 41.51
CA VAL A 451 -4.97 21.81 40.67
C VAL A 451 -5.00 20.53 41.49
N SER A 452 -6.16 20.23 42.06
CA SER A 452 -6.41 18.95 42.70
C SER A 452 -6.74 17.93 41.61
N ILE A 453 -6.01 16.83 41.60
CA ILE A 453 -6.08 15.77 40.58
C ILE A 453 -6.68 14.53 41.24
N ALA A 454 -7.69 13.92 40.63
CA ALA A 454 -8.17 12.60 41.00
C ALA A 454 -8.14 11.68 39.79
N THR A 455 -7.72 10.44 39.97
CA THR A 455 -7.68 9.43 38.90
C THR A 455 -8.02 8.05 39.46
N ASP A 456 -8.58 7.20 38.61
CA ASP A 456 -8.82 5.78 38.88
C ASP A 456 -7.60 4.89 38.58
N ASN A 457 -6.52 5.46 38.02
CA ASN A 457 -5.25 4.77 37.77
C ASN A 457 -4.04 5.65 38.13
N TRP A 458 -3.44 5.38 39.30
CA TRP A 458 -2.29 6.11 39.83
C TRP A 458 -1.06 6.08 38.91
N GLU A 459 -0.92 5.07 38.05
CA GLU A 459 0.18 4.96 37.08
C GLU A 459 0.14 6.11 36.05
N LEU A 460 -0.99 6.83 35.91
CA LEU A 460 -1.13 8.01 35.06
C LEU A 460 -0.54 9.29 35.67
N LEU A 461 -0.38 9.35 36.99
CA LEU A 461 0.05 10.58 37.69
C LEU A 461 1.37 11.17 37.17
N PRO A 462 2.43 10.38 36.86
CA PRO A 462 3.66 10.92 36.28
C PRO A 462 3.44 11.61 34.92
N PHE A 463 2.56 11.05 34.08
CA PHE A 463 2.23 11.60 32.77
C PHE A 463 1.37 12.87 32.90
N VAL A 464 0.40 12.86 33.83
CA VAL A 464 -0.41 14.05 34.15
C VAL A 464 0.48 15.17 34.68
N ASN A 465 1.40 14.87 35.60
CA ASN A 465 2.33 15.86 36.14
C ASN A 465 3.23 16.45 35.04
N SER A 466 3.81 15.60 34.18
CA SER A 466 4.65 16.04 33.06
C SER A 466 3.87 16.89 32.04
N TYR A 467 2.59 16.58 31.81
CA TYR A 467 1.71 17.38 30.98
C TYR A 467 1.42 18.75 31.60
N LEU A 468 1.03 18.79 32.88
CA LEU A 468 0.74 20.03 33.61
C LEU A 468 1.97 20.93 33.70
N GLN A 469 3.16 20.39 33.95
CA GLN A 469 4.43 21.14 33.88
C GLN A 469 4.62 21.78 32.50
N ASN A 470 4.55 21.00 31.41
CA ASN A 470 4.74 21.54 30.05
C ASN A 470 3.77 22.68 29.69
N ILE A 471 2.49 22.60 30.08
CA ILE A 471 1.54 23.67 29.77
C ILE A 471 1.66 24.88 30.72
N THR A 472 2.26 24.71 31.90
CA THR A 472 2.40 25.78 32.90
C THR A 472 3.77 26.46 32.90
N ASP A 473 4.82 25.81 32.39
CA ASP A 473 6.17 26.38 32.21
C ASP A 473 6.16 27.60 31.26
N HIS A 474 5.19 27.68 30.35
CA HIS A 474 4.97 28.85 29.51
C HIS A 474 4.32 30.04 30.25
N CYS A 475 3.71 29.82 31.42
CA CYS A 475 3.12 30.89 32.25
C CYS A 475 4.12 31.52 33.23
N SER A 476 5.24 30.85 33.52
CA SER A 476 6.24 31.31 34.51
C SER A 476 7.35 32.20 33.91
N THR A 477 7.41 32.35 32.58
CA THR A 477 8.52 33.02 31.87
C THR A 477 8.35 34.54 31.65
N THR A 478 7.29 35.18 32.19
CA THR A 478 7.07 36.62 32.05
C THR A 478 7.58 37.48 33.22
N VAL A 479 8.41 36.92 34.12
CA VAL A 479 9.02 37.69 35.23
C VAL A 479 10.55 37.59 35.19
N THR A 480 11.15 38.15 34.15
CA THR A 480 12.51 38.71 34.23
C THR A 480 12.64 39.78 33.14
N ASP A 481 12.50 41.05 33.54
CA ASP A 481 13.36 42.15 33.12
C ASP A 481 12.98 43.38 33.95
N GLY A 482 13.77 43.60 35.01
CA GLY A 482 13.83 44.83 35.79
C GLY A 482 15.29 45.27 35.85
#